data_AF-A0A7Y4VUF0-F1
#
_entry.id   AF-A0A7Y4VUF0-F1
#
_cell.length_a   1.000
_cell.length_b   1.000
_cell.length_c   1.000
_cell.angle_alpha   90.00
_cell.angle_beta   90.00
_cell.angle_gamma   90.00
#
_symmetry.space_group_name_H-M   'P 1'
#
loop_
_entity.id
_entity.type
_entity.pdbx_description
1 polymer ?
#
loop_
_entity_poly.entity_id
_entity_poly.type
_entity_poly.pdbx_seq_one_letter_code
_entity_poly.pdbx_strand_id
1 'polypeptide(L)'
;MKNKHTFTATIQNPGGGGAFVEIPFDVEKEFGSKRPKIKAMIEGVPYRGTLVRMGSECHMLLILKEIREQIGKTFGDEIKVVVEADTDPRVVEIPAELKKAFKTEKEAKAFFDKLAYTHQREYVMWINEAKKEDTRQSRIVKTIEMLKKGR
;
A
#
# COMPACT_ATOMS: atom_id res chain seq x y z
N MET A 1 -2.54 20.11 -4.68
CA MET A 1 -2.49 19.71 -6.11
C MET A 1 -1.85 18.34 -6.16
N LYS A 2 -2.49 17.33 -6.74
CA LYS A 2 -1.93 15.97 -6.81
C LYS A 2 -0.79 16.00 -7.83
N ASN A 3 0.46 16.05 -7.37
CA ASN A 3 1.65 16.07 -8.23
C ASN A 3 1.78 14.70 -8.91
N LYS A 4 1.09 14.56 -10.03
CA LYS A 4 1.12 13.39 -10.91
C LYS A 4 2.18 13.63 -11.97
N HIS A 5 3.22 12.82 -11.93
CA HIS A 5 4.36 12.88 -12.82
C HIS A 5 4.34 11.70 -13.78
N THR A 6 4.48 11.98 -15.07
CA THR A 6 4.58 10.95 -16.11
C THR A 6 5.96 11.03 -16.71
N PHE A 7 6.68 9.91 -16.75
CA PHE A 7 8.01 9.82 -17.32
C PHE A 7 8.20 8.45 -17.95
N THR A 8 9.19 8.34 -18.82
CA THR A 8 9.69 7.04 -19.28
C THR A 8 11.01 6.72 -18.60
N ALA A 9 11.21 5.45 -18.29
CA ALA A 9 12.43 4.98 -17.65
C ALA A 9 12.76 3.55 -18.08
N THR A 10 14.05 3.26 -18.14
CA THR A 10 14.55 1.94 -18.51
C THR A 10 14.63 1.03 -17.29
N ILE A 11 14.12 -0.20 -17.41
CA ILE A 11 14.18 -1.19 -16.33
C ILE A 11 15.63 -1.62 -16.11
N GLN A 12 16.16 -1.32 -14.92
CA GLN A 12 17.50 -1.64 -14.47
C GLN A 12 17.53 -2.97 -13.71
N ASN A 13 18.65 -3.69 -13.82
CA ASN A 13 18.90 -4.94 -13.10
C ASN A 13 19.92 -4.72 -11.97
N PRO A 14 19.50 -4.69 -10.69
CA PRO A 14 20.41 -4.57 -9.54
C PRO A 14 21.18 -5.88 -9.23
N GLY A 15 20.87 -6.98 -9.91
CA GLY A 15 21.26 -8.33 -9.49
C GLY A 15 20.30 -8.90 -8.43
N GLY A 16 20.25 -10.23 -8.30
CA GLY A 16 19.41 -10.90 -7.29
C GLY A 16 17.92 -10.98 -7.62
N GLY A 17 17.52 -10.78 -8.88
CA GLY A 17 16.14 -11.00 -9.37
C GLY A 17 15.17 -9.82 -9.20
N GLY A 18 15.57 -8.77 -8.47
CA GLY A 18 14.85 -7.50 -8.41
C GLY A 18 14.91 -6.73 -9.74
N ALA A 19 14.01 -5.76 -9.91
CA ALA A 19 14.08 -4.77 -10.98
C ALA A 19 13.68 -3.41 -10.43
N PHE A 20 14.25 -2.35 -11.00
CA PHE A 20 13.89 -0.99 -10.62
C PHE A 20 13.96 -0.04 -11.82
N VAL A 21 13.36 1.12 -11.66
CA VAL A 21 13.57 2.27 -12.56
C VAL A 21 14.02 3.47 -11.75
N GLU A 22 14.86 4.29 -12.36
CA GLU A 22 15.30 5.56 -11.80
C GLU A 22 14.28 6.65 -12.13
N ILE A 23 14.07 7.54 -11.17
CA ILE A 23 13.13 8.64 -11.31
C ILE A 23 13.89 9.87 -11.83
N PRO A 24 13.49 10.45 -12.98
CA PRO A 24 14.20 11.55 -13.62
C PRO A 24 13.88 12.93 -13.00
N PHE A 25 13.33 12.97 -11.79
CA PHE A 25 12.96 14.19 -11.09
C PHE A 25 13.22 14.07 -9.59
N ASP A 26 13.30 15.22 -8.91
CA ASP A 26 13.56 15.28 -7.48
C ASP A 26 12.30 14.94 -6.67
N VAL A 27 12.26 13.69 -6.20
CA VAL A 27 11.17 13.13 -5.38
C VAL A 27 11.04 13.85 -4.04
N GLU A 28 12.13 14.30 -3.42
CA GLU A 28 12.09 15.01 -2.14
C GLU A 28 11.47 16.40 -2.31
N LYS A 29 11.81 17.09 -3.40
CA LYS A 29 11.21 18.38 -3.75
C LYS A 29 9.72 18.25 -4.11
N GLU A 30 9.35 17.22 -4.84
CA GLU A 30 7.99 17.03 -5.34
C GLU A 30 7.01 16.44 -4.31
N PHE A 31 7.50 15.54 -3.46
CA PHE A 31 6.67 14.82 -2.49
C PHE A 31 6.97 15.16 -1.03
N GLY A 32 7.97 16.00 -0.76
CA GLY A 32 8.30 16.49 0.58
C GLY A 32 8.83 15.40 1.53
N SER A 33 9.24 14.24 1.01
CA SER A 33 9.70 13.12 1.82
C SER A 33 10.80 12.34 1.12
N LYS A 34 11.73 11.77 1.90
CA LYS A 34 12.76 10.85 1.42
C LYS A 34 12.21 9.48 1.00
N ARG A 35 11.07 9.08 1.58
CA ARG A 35 10.39 7.80 1.33
C ARG A 35 8.89 8.02 1.16
N PRO A 36 8.47 8.75 0.11
CA PRO A 36 7.06 9.00 -0.11
C PRO A 36 6.36 7.71 -0.54
N LYS A 37 5.16 7.52 0.00
CA LYS A 37 4.23 6.52 -0.52
C LYS A 37 3.70 7.05 -1.84
N ILE A 38 3.71 6.20 -2.86
CA ILE A 38 3.23 6.58 -4.19
C ILE A 38 2.22 5.58 -4.74
N LYS A 39 1.41 6.06 -5.66
CA LYS A 39 0.67 5.22 -6.61
C LYS A 39 1.35 5.39 -7.95
N ALA A 40 1.83 4.30 -8.52
CA ALA A 40 2.39 4.26 -9.85
C ALA A 40 1.43 3.52 -10.78
N MET A 41 1.46 3.87 -12.06
CA MET A 41 0.86 3.09 -13.13
C MET A 41 1.97 2.81 -14.14
N ILE A 42 2.33 1.54 -14.26
CA ILE A 42 3.44 1.05 -15.08
C ILE A 42 2.81 0.41 -16.32
N GLU A 43 2.91 1.04 -17.50
CA GLU A 43 2.27 0.54 -18.73
C GLU A 43 0.78 0.18 -18.55
N GLY A 44 0.06 0.97 -17.76
CA GLY A 44 -1.35 0.71 -17.44
C GLY A 44 -1.61 -0.22 -16.25
N VAL A 45 -0.58 -0.90 -15.73
CA VAL A 45 -0.71 -1.76 -14.54
C VAL A 45 -0.60 -0.92 -13.26
N PRO A 46 -1.62 -0.94 -12.37
CA PRO A 46 -1.58 -0.19 -11.13
C PRO A 46 -0.59 -0.82 -10.14
N TYR A 47 0.27 0.01 -9.56
CA TYR A 47 1.23 -0.37 -8.54
C TYR A 47 1.18 0.63 -7.37
N ARG A 48 1.28 0.14 -6.14
CA ARG A 48 1.32 0.98 -4.95
C ARG A 48 2.53 0.60 -4.13
N GLY A 49 3.42 1.55 -3.93
CA GLY A 49 4.72 1.30 -3.34
C GLY A 49 5.28 2.51 -2.62
N THR A 50 6.57 2.42 -2.31
CA THR A 50 7.33 3.50 -1.68
C THR A 50 8.55 3.76 -2.55
N LEU A 51 8.85 5.03 -2.79
CA LEU A 51 10.10 5.41 -3.45
C LEU A 51 11.23 5.31 -2.46
N VAL A 52 12.34 4.70 -2.87
CA VAL A 52 13.50 4.47 -2.01
C VAL A 52 14.75 5.03 -2.67
N ARG A 53 15.65 5.55 -1.85
CA ARG A 53 16.99 5.96 -2.25
C ARG A 53 17.96 4.94 -1.66
N MET A 54 18.52 4.07 -2.49
CA MET A 54 19.40 2.98 -2.08
C MET A 54 20.87 3.38 -2.23
N GLY A 55 21.30 4.45 -1.55
CA GLY A 55 22.68 4.94 -1.61
C GLY A 55 23.07 5.68 -2.91
N SER A 56 22.19 5.72 -3.90
CA SER A 56 22.31 6.52 -5.13
C SER A 56 21.88 7.98 -4.92
N GLU A 57 22.19 8.86 -5.87
CA GLU A 57 21.64 10.22 -5.90
C GLU A 57 20.17 10.25 -6.35
N CYS A 58 19.76 9.32 -7.21
CA CYS A 58 18.40 9.22 -7.73
C CYS A 58 17.52 8.29 -6.89
N HIS A 59 16.23 8.64 -6.76
CA HIS A 59 15.22 7.73 -6.20
C HIS A 59 14.88 6.63 -7.20
N MET A 60 14.64 5.44 -6.67
CA MET A 60 14.30 4.26 -7.44
C MET A 60 12.89 3.79 -7.11
N LEU A 61 12.18 3.34 -8.15
CA LEU A 61 10.91 2.63 -8.03
C LEU A 61 11.15 1.14 -8.29
N LEU A 62 10.88 0.31 -7.29
CA LEU A 62 10.95 -1.14 -7.40
C LEU A 62 9.81 -1.67 -8.28
N ILE A 63 10.13 -2.53 -9.23
CA ILE A 63 9.18 -3.18 -10.13
C ILE A 63 9.11 -4.67 -9.79
N LEU A 64 7.92 -5.12 -9.42
CA LEU A 64 7.67 -6.52 -9.11
C LEU A 64 7.85 -7.40 -10.35
N LYS A 65 8.28 -8.65 -10.13
CA LYS A 65 8.41 -9.65 -11.19
C LYS A 65 7.08 -9.87 -11.93
N GLU A 66 5.97 -9.96 -11.19
CA GLU A 66 4.62 -10.12 -11.76
C GLU A 66 4.24 -8.99 -12.72
N ILE A 67 4.57 -7.74 -12.39
CA ILE A 67 4.27 -6.59 -13.25
C ILE A 67 5.09 -6.66 -14.55
N ARG A 68 6.38 -7.04 -14.46
CA ARG A 68 7.24 -7.23 -15.64
C ARG A 68 6.71 -8.32 -16.56
N GLU A 69 6.30 -9.44 -15.99
CA GLU A 69 5.70 -10.55 -16.73
C GLU A 69 4.37 -10.13 -17.38
N GLN A 70 3.55 -9.35 -16.68
CA GLN A 70 2.26 -8.86 -17.19
C GLN A 70 2.41 -7.89 -18.37
N ILE A 71 3.40 -7.00 -18.33
CA ILE A 71 3.64 -6.01 -19.40
C ILE A 71 4.54 -6.58 -20.51
N GLY A 72 5.09 -7.78 -20.33
CA GLY A 72 6.01 -8.42 -21.27
C GLY A 72 7.33 -7.66 -21.47
N LYS A 73 7.75 -6.84 -20.48
CA LYS A 73 8.99 -6.05 -20.54
C LYS A 73 9.99 -6.51 -19.48
N THR A 74 11.26 -6.52 -19.86
CA THR A 74 12.38 -7.00 -19.06
C THR A 74 13.45 -5.94 -18.90
N PHE A 75 14.59 -6.32 -18.34
CA PHE A 75 15.74 -5.44 -18.16
C PHE A 75 16.19 -4.83 -19.49
N GLY A 76 16.46 -3.53 -19.50
CA GLY A 76 16.83 -2.78 -20.70
C GLY A 76 15.66 -2.22 -21.51
N ASP A 77 14.43 -2.68 -21.23
CA ASP A 77 13.24 -2.13 -21.88
C ASP A 77 12.81 -0.81 -21.24
N GLU A 78 12.32 0.10 -22.08
CA GLU A 78 11.74 1.36 -21.63
C GLU A 78 10.26 1.16 -21.27
N ILE A 79 9.87 1.63 -20.09
CA ILE A 79 8.49 1.65 -19.62
C ILE A 79 8.00 3.07 -19.39
N LYS A 80 6.73 3.31 -19.70
CA LYS A 80 6.01 4.50 -19.26
C LYS A 80 5.49 4.32 -17.85
N VAL A 81 5.94 5.18 -16.94
CA VAL A 81 5.54 5.20 -15.54
C VAL A 81 4.83 6.51 -15.22
N VAL A 82 3.66 6.38 -14.60
CA VAL A 82 2.90 7.52 -14.09
C VAL A 82 2.86 7.39 -12.58
N VAL A 83 3.55 8.27 -11.86
CA VAL A 83 3.63 8.28 -10.40
C VAL A 83 2.86 9.46 -9.83
N GLU A 84 2.13 9.24 -8.74
CA GLU A 84 1.50 10.29 -7.95
C GLU A 84 1.68 10.04 -6.46
N ALA A 85 1.63 11.12 -5.67
CA ALA A 85 1.66 11.04 -4.22
C ALA A 85 0.48 10.21 -3.72
N ASP A 86 0.75 9.18 -2.92
CA ASP A 86 -0.29 8.40 -2.27
C ASP A 86 -0.79 9.13 -1.02
N THR A 87 -1.55 10.20 -1.24
CA THR A 87 -2.23 10.96 -0.17
C THR A 87 -3.60 10.39 0.18
N ASP A 88 -4.05 9.37 -0.56
CA ASP A 88 -5.41 8.87 -0.36
C ASP A 88 -5.51 8.21 1.01
N PRO A 89 -6.44 8.67 1.87
CA PRO A 89 -6.68 8.05 3.15
C PRO A 89 -7.02 6.60 2.86
N ARG A 90 -6.22 5.71 3.42
CA ARG A 90 -6.45 4.29 3.26
C ARG A 90 -7.65 3.96 4.15
N VAL A 91 -8.85 4.08 3.61
CA VAL A 91 -10.07 3.76 4.34
C VAL A 91 -10.21 2.24 4.32
N VAL A 92 -10.22 1.63 5.49
CA VAL A 92 -10.62 0.23 5.62
C VAL A 92 -12.15 0.22 5.67
N GLU A 93 -12.78 -0.50 4.73
CA GLU A 93 -14.23 -0.69 4.78
C GLU A 93 -14.59 -1.62 5.95
N ILE A 94 -14.89 -1.03 7.10
CA ILE A 94 -15.28 -1.78 8.30
C ILE A 94 -16.63 -2.48 8.03
N PRO A 95 -16.72 -3.82 8.16
CA PRO A 95 -17.96 -4.56 8.00
C PRO A 95 -19.07 -4.03 8.91
N ALA A 96 -20.32 -4.06 8.45
CA ALA A 96 -21.45 -3.52 9.20
C ALA A 96 -21.58 -4.14 10.60
N GLU A 97 -21.25 -5.42 10.75
CA GLU A 97 -21.28 -6.13 12.02
C GLU A 97 -20.20 -5.63 13.00
N LEU A 98 -18.98 -5.42 12.53
CA LEU A 98 -17.91 -4.84 13.35
C LEU A 98 -18.24 -3.39 13.73
N LYS A 99 -18.85 -2.60 12.84
CA LYS A 99 -19.37 -1.26 13.17
C LYS A 99 -20.42 -1.31 14.27
N LYS A 100 -21.34 -2.28 14.25
CA LYS A 100 -22.34 -2.46 15.32
C LYS A 100 -21.64 -2.76 16.64
N ALA A 101 -20.65 -3.65 16.63
CA ALA A 101 -19.93 -4.03 17.84
C ALA A 101 -19.14 -2.84 18.42
N PHE A 102 -18.54 -1.99 17.58
CA PHE A 102 -17.91 -0.74 17.98
C PHE A 102 -18.87 0.34 18.53
N LYS A 103 -20.18 0.25 18.27
CA LYS A 103 -21.15 1.15 18.92
C LYS A 103 -21.34 0.80 20.39
N THR A 104 -21.30 -0.49 20.73
CA THR A 104 -21.40 -0.98 22.11
C THR A 104 -20.07 -0.79 22.83
N GLU A 105 -18.96 -1.15 22.18
CA GLU A 105 -17.62 -1.18 22.77
C GLU A 105 -16.78 0.01 22.28
N LYS A 106 -17.08 1.20 22.81
CA LYS A 106 -16.43 2.45 22.40
C LYS A 106 -14.92 2.48 22.68
N GLU A 107 -14.47 1.80 23.72
CA GLU A 107 -13.04 1.67 24.06
C GLU A 107 -12.26 0.93 22.97
N ALA A 108 -12.80 -0.20 22.50
CA ALA A 108 -12.22 -0.97 21.40
C ALA A 108 -12.16 -0.15 20.11
N LYS A 109 -13.22 0.64 19.84
CA LYS A 109 -13.25 1.56 18.70
C LYS A 109 -12.15 2.62 18.80
N ALA A 110 -12.02 3.26 19.96
CA ALA A 110 -11.01 4.31 20.16
C ALA A 110 -9.58 3.77 20.02
N PHE A 111 -9.33 2.52 20.42
CA PHE A 111 -8.05 1.86 20.17
C PHE A 111 -7.86 1.52 18.69
N PHE A 112 -8.89 0.95 18.05
CA PHE A 112 -8.88 0.64 16.62
C PHE A 112 -8.57 1.86 15.76
N ASP A 113 -9.21 3.00 16.04
CA ASP A 113 -9.02 4.26 15.32
C ASP A 113 -7.59 4.83 15.48
N LYS A 114 -6.85 4.43 16.53
CA LYS A 114 -5.44 4.79 16.74
C LYS A 114 -4.46 3.85 16.03
N LEU A 115 -4.89 2.66 15.62
CA LEU A 115 -4.01 1.70 14.95
C LEU A 115 -3.58 2.22 13.58
N ALA A 116 -2.37 1.83 13.17
CA ALA A 116 -1.93 2.04 11.80
C ALA A 116 -2.87 1.33 10.81
N TYR A 117 -3.05 1.92 9.63
CA TYR A 117 -3.91 1.36 8.58
C TYR A 117 -3.65 -0.13 8.29
N THR A 118 -2.40 -0.57 8.31
CA THR A 118 -2.03 -1.97 8.05
C THR A 118 -2.70 -2.90 9.05
N HIS A 119 -2.65 -2.58 10.34
CA HIS A 119 -3.28 -3.36 11.39
C HIS A 119 -4.82 -3.29 11.30
N GLN A 120 -5.38 -2.11 11.03
CA GLN A 120 -6.83 -2.00 10.80
C GLN A 120 -7.28 -2.87 9.62
N ARG A 121 -6.49 -2.91 8.54
CA ARG A 121 -6.76 -3.72 7.34
C ARG A 121 -6.65 -5.21 7.63
N GLU A 122 -5.66 -5.64 8.41
CA GLU A 122 -5.49 -7.05 8.80
C GLU A 122 -6.69 -7.56 9.59
N TYR A 123 -7.18 -6.81 10.58
CA TYR A 123 -8.39 -7.18 11.33
C TYR A 123 -9.61 -7.31 10.41
N VAL A 124 -9.83 -6.34 9.52
CA VAL A 124 -10.98 -6.36 8.62
C VAL A 124 -10.87 -7.45 7.57
N MET A 125 -9.67 -7.69 7.01
CA MET A 125 -9.42 -8.77 6.06
C MET A 125 -9.68 -10.12 6.73
N TRP A 126 -9.18 -10.32 7.95
CA TRP A 126 -9.43 -11.52 8.73
C TRP A 126 -10.92 -11.75 8.99
N ILE A 127 -11.70 -10.71 9.30
CA ILE A 127 -13.16 -10.83 9.46
C ILE A 127 -13.83 -11.18 8.12
N ASN A 128 -13.42 -10.53 7.02
CA ASN A 128 -14.01 -10.72 5.69
C ASN A 128 -13.69 -12.09 5.06
N GLU A 129 -12.53 -12.69 5.36
CA GLU A 129 -12.17 -14.03 4.90
C GLU A 129 -13.09 -15.12 5.49
N ALA A 130 -13.82 -14.84 6.57
CA ALA A 130 -14.80 -15.77 7.12
C ALA A 130 -16.05 -15.82 6.24
N LYS A 131 -16.22 -16.94 5.51
CA LYS A 131 -17.39 -17.22 4.68
C LYS A 131 -18.65 -17.59 5.48
N LYS A 132 -18.49 -18.20 6.66
CA LYS A 132 -19.59 -18.55 7.58
C LYS A 132 -19.87 -17.40 8.55
N GLU A 133 -21.15 -17.08 8.74
CA GLU A 133 -21.58 -16.00 9.65
C GLU A 133 -21.14 -16.26 11.10
N ASP A 134 -21.29 -17.49 11.61
CA ASP A 134 -20.82 -17.85 12.97
C ASP A 134 -19.32 -17.58 13.17
N THR A 135 -18.52 -17.91 12.17
CA THR A 135 -17.06 -17.68 12.22
C THR A 135 -16.74 -16.19 12.14
N ARG A 136 -17.50 -15.41 11.37
CA ARG A 136 -17.36 -13.97 11.28
C ARG A 136 -17.67 -13.30 12.62
N GLN A 137 -18.76 -13.70 13.27
CA GLN A 137 -19.13 -13.20 14.60
C GLN A 137 -18.08 -13.55 15.66
N SER A 138 -17.58 -14.80 15.67
CA SER A 138 -16.50 -15.20 16.59
C SER A 138 -15.24 -14.35 16.39
N ARG A 139 -14.86 -14.06 15.13
CA ARG A 139 -13.72 -13.17 14.82
C ARG A 139 -13.96 -11.73 15.27
N ILE A 140 -15.19 -11.22 15.16
CA ILE A 140 -15.55 -9.88 15.65
C ILE A 140 -15.41 -9.79 17.17
N VAL A 141 -15.96 -10.74 17.92
CA VAL A 141 -15.84 -10.78 19.39
C VAL A 141 -14.36 -10.84 19.80
N LYS A 142 -13.59 -11.71 19.14
CA LYS A 142 -12.16 -11.84 19.41
C LYS A 142 -11.37 -10.57 19.05
N THR A 143 -11.73 -9.90 17.97
CA THR A 143 -11.14 -8.60 17.57
C THR A 143 -11.38 -7.55 18.65
N ILE A 144 -12.60 -7.42 19.14
CA ILE A 144 -12.93 -6.48 20.23
C ILE A 144 -12.11 -6.80 21.48
N GLU A 145 -12.03 -8.07 21.86
CA GLU A 145 -11.26 -8.50 23.03
C GLU A 145 -9.77 -8.16 22.90
N MET A 146 -9.18 -8.38 21.71
CA MET A 146 -7.80 -8.02 21.40
C MET A 146 -7.57 -6.51 21.46
N LEU A 147 -8.46 -5.72 20.88
CA LEU A 147 -8.40 -4.25 20.91
C LEU A 147 -8.51 -3.70 22.33
N LYS A 148 -9.38 -4.29 23.17
CA LYS A 148 -9.48 -3.92 24.60
C LYS A 148 -8.22 -4.28 25.39
N LYS A 149 -7.51 -5.34 24.98
CA LYS A 149 -6.20 -5.74 25.53
C LYS A 149 -5.02 -4.93 24.97
N GLY A 150 -5.27 -3.99 24.05
CA GLY A 150 -4.24 -3.17 23.43
C GLY A 150 -3.34 -3.92 22.45
N ARG A 151 -3.83 -5.03 21.87
CA ARG A 151 -3.11 -5.86 20.90
C ARG A 151 -3.61 -5.68 19.48
#